data_AF-A0A9D8TUR2-F1
#
_entry.id   AF-A0A9D8TUR2-F1
#
_cell.length_a   1.000
_cell.length_b   1.000
_cell.length_c   1.000
_cell.angle_alpha   90.00
_cell.angle_beta   90.00
_cell.angle_gamma   90.00
#
_symmetry.space_group_name_H-M   'P 1'
#
loop_
_entity.id
_entity.type
_entity.pdbx_description
1 polymer ?
#
loop_
_entity_poly.entity_id
_entity_poly.type
_entity_poly.pdbx_seq_one_letter_code
_entity_poly.pdbx_strand_id
1 'polypeptide(L)'
;TAQEAEAAGAVVRKEPQQGKGNVVRSMFRDIDADVYLMVDGDDTYPAEAAREMVEKVLNEGYDMVVGDRLSSTYFSENKRFSRSLGNEMAKWWINLLFHAHLHDILTGYRAMSFDFVKTYPTLHPGFELETEMTMQALDKRCRIIEIPVQFRERPAGSFSKMKPFSDGLGVAKSFYVMVSRFRPVIFFGLIAFILFAAAIGLWIWGGVAFGCLNTISETFVLIGGALCALCGFFSVAVGAVLNMQAKHAREKYIVDCNIFTLKRKEMKKS
;
A
#
# COMPACT_ATOMS: atom_id res chain seq x y z
N THR A 1 -20.88 -20.55 -8.15
CA THR A 1 -19.79 -19.71 -8.69
C THR A 1 -18.87 -20.42 -9.67
N ALA A 2 -18.03 -21.40 -9.27
CA ALA A 2 -17.04 -21.99 -10.19
C ALA A 2 -17.68 -22.69 -11.42
N GLN A 3 -18.66 -23.56 -11.19
CA GLN A 3 -19.39 -24.25 -12.25
C GLN A 3 -20.18 -23.28 -13.15
N GLU A 4 -20.80 -22.25 -12.57
CA GLU A 4 -21.51 -21.21 -13.31
C GLU A 4 -20.56 -20.38 -14.19
N ALA A 5 -19.36 -20.08 -13.68
CA ALA A 5 -18.33 -19.37 -14.44
C ALA A 5 -17.83 -20.21 -15.62
N GLU A 6 -17.56 -21.50 -15.42
CA GLU A 6 -17.20 -22.42 -16.52
C GLU A 6 -18.32 -22.52 -17.56
N ALA A 7 -19.58 -22.63 -17.12
CA ALA A 7 -20.75 -22.67 -18.01
C ALA A 7 -20.93 -21.38 -18.82
N ALA A 8 -20.54 -20.23 -18.26
CA ALA A 8 -20.50 -18.94 -18.94
C ALA A 8 -19.28 -18.75 -19.87
N GLY A 9 -18.42 -19.77 -20.01
CA GLY A 9 -17.25 -19.75 -20.89
C GLY A 9 -15.96 -19.22 -20.24
N ALA A 10 -15.95 -19.00 -18.91
CA ALA A 10 -14.75 -18.57 -18.21
C ALA A 10 -13.77 -19.74 -18.02
N VAL A 11 -12.47 -19.47 -18.13
CA VAL A 11 -11.43 -20.42 -17.74
C VAL A 11 -11.25 -20.36 -16.23
N VAL A 12 -11.67 -21.41 -15.53
CA VAL A 12 -11.54 -21.50 -14.06
C VAL A 12 -10.27 -22.26 -13.68
N ARG A 13 -9.47 -21.66 -12.81
CA ARG A 13 -8.23 -22.22 -12.26
C ARG A 13 -8.36 -22.30 -10.74
N LYS A 14 -7.79 -23.34 -10.13
CA LYS A 14 -7.76 -23.51 -8.67
C LYS A 14 -6.36 -23.17 -8.15
N GLU A 15 -6.30 -22.31 -7.14
CA GLU A 15 -5.07 -22.00 -6.40
C GLU A 15 -5.02 -22.85 -5.13
N PRO A 16 -4.03 -23.76 -4.97
CA PRO A 16 -3.92 -24.59 -3.77
C PRO A 16 -3.55 -23.80 -2.51
N GLN A 17 -2.87 -22.66 -2.63
CA GLN A 17 -2.49 -21.84 -1.49
C GLN A 17 -3.62 -20.90 -1.07
N GLN A 18 -4.01 -20.94 0.20
CA GLN A 18 -5.04 -20.03 0.72
C GLN A 18 -4.58 -18.57 0.69
N GLY A 19 -5.51 -17.65 0.41
CA GLY A 19 -5.30 -16.20 0.46
C GLY A 19 -5.45 -15.52 -0.92
N LYS A 20 -6.12 -14.37 -0.94
CA LYS A 20 -6.38 -13.60 -2.17
C LYS A 20 -5.09 -13.24 -2.91
N GLY A 21 -4.05 -12.86 -2.17
CA GLY A 21 -2.75 -12.50 -2.76
C GLY A 21 -2.09 -13.65 -3.52
N ASN A 22 -2.27 -14.90 -3.08
CA ASN A 22 -1.71 -16.06 -3.79
C ASN A 22 -2.44 -16.31 -5.11
N VAL A 23 -3.78 -16.18 -5.11
CA VAL A 23 -4.59 -16.29 -6.34
C VAL A 23 -4.15 -15.25 -7.36
N VAL A 24 -4.05 -13.98 -6.94
CA VAL A 24 -3.65 -12.89 -7.83
C VAL A 24 -2.21 -13.05 -8.32
N ARG A 25 -1.29 -13.51 -7.46
CA ARG A 25 0.09 -13.81 -7.87
C ARG A 25 0.14 -14.85 -8.99
N SER A 26 -0.60 -15.95 -8.84
CA SER A 26 -0.68 -16.98 -9.87
C SER A 26 -1.32 -16.47 -11.16
N MET A 27 -2.41 -15.70 -11.05
CA MET A 27 -3.06 -15.06 -12.21
C MET A 27 -2.12 -14.12 -12.96
N PHE A 28 -1.40 -13.24 -12.27
CA PHE A 28 -0.47 -12.28 -12.87
C PHE A 28 0.71 -12.96 -13.55
N ARG A 29 1.17 -14.08 -12.99
CA ARG A 29 2.23 -14.91 -13.58
C ARG A 29 1.75 -15.58 -14.87
N ASP A 30 0.60 -16.26 -14.81
CA ASP A 30 0.19 -17.23 -15.83
C ASP A 30 -0.62 -16.61 -16.97
N ILE A 31 -1.27 -15.46 -16.75
CA ILE A 31 -2.10 -14.77 -17.75
C ILE A 31 -1.26 -13.73 -18.49
N ASP A 32 -1.28 -13.79 -19.82
CA ASP A 32 -0.74 -12.76 -20.71
C ASP A 32 -1.89 -12.03 -21.40
N ALA A 33 -2.03 -10.74 -21.12
CA ALA A 33 -3.07 -9.87 -21.68
C ALA A 33 -2.53 -8.46 -21.90
N ASP A 34 -3.08 -7.70 -22.85
CA ASP A 34 -2.69 -6.31 -23.02
C ASP A 34 -3.15 -5.44 -21.83
N VAL A 35 -4.30 -5.77 -21.23
CA VAL A 35 -4.86 -5.16 -20.02
C VAL A 35 -5.43 -6.23 -19.10
N TYR A 36 -5.24 -6.03 -17.80
CA TYR A 36 -5.72 -6.90 -16.74
C TYR A 36 -6.83 -6.19 -15.98
N LEU A 37 -8.05 -6.74 -15.99
CA LEU A 37 -9.15 -6.26 -15.16
C LEU A 37 -9.33 -7.21 -13.97
N MET A 38 -9.09 -6.69 -12.77
CA MET A 38 -9.33 -7.39 -11.51
C MET A 38 -10.66 -6.95 -10.92
N VAL A 39 -11.48 -7.91 -10.50
CA VAL A 39 -12.81 -7.70 -9.92
C VAL A 39 -13.02 -8.68 -8.77
N ASP A 40 -13.64 -8.25 -7.67
CA ASP A 40 -14.05 -9.20 -6.63
C ASP A 40 -15.31 -9.96 -7.08
N GLY A 41 -15.34 -11.27 -6.84
CA GLY A 41 -16.45 -12.15 -7.23
C GLY A 41 -17.68 -12.05 -6.30
N ASP A 42 -17.98 -10.86 -5.76
CA ASP A 42 -19.05 -10.64 -4.78
C ASP A 42 -20.24 -9.82 -5.33
N ASP A 43 -20.28 -9.63 -6.66
CA ASP A 43 -21.33 -8.94 -7.42
C ASP A 43 -21.54 -7.46 -7.03
N THR A 44 -20.52 -6.83 -6.42
CA THR A 44 -20.61 -5.44 -5.97
C THR A 44 -20.18 -4.40 -7.02
N TYR A 45 -19.57 -4.84 -8.12
CA TYR A 45 -19.01 -3.95 -9.15
C TYR A 45 -19.80 -4.01 -10.46
N PRO A 46 -20.12 -2.84 -11.06
CA PRO A 46 -20.87 -2.78 -12.31
C PRO A 46 -20.00 -3.25 -13.49
N ALA A 47 -20.49 -4.21 -14.27
CA ALA A 47 -19.81 -4.66 -15.48
C ALA A 47 -19.66 -3.55 -16.53
N GLU A 48 -20.56 -2.56 -16.50
CA GLU A 48 -20.61 -1.44 -17.44
C GLU A 48 -19.35 -0.55 -17.35
N ALA A 49 -18.77 -0.40 -16.16
CA ALA A 49 -17.56 0.39 -15.94
C ALA A 49 -16.29 -0.29 -16.48
N ALA A 50 -16.31 -1.60 -16.69
CA ALA A 50 -15.13 -2.38 -17.09
C ALA A 50 -14.52 -1.87 -18.39
N ARG A 51 -15.39 -1.52 -19.35
CA ARG A 51 -14.99 -1.04 -20.67
C ARG A 51 -14.21 0.27 -20.56
N GLU A 52 -14.75 1.25 -19.83
CA GLU A 52 -14.10 2.55 -19.64
C GLU A 52 -12.73 2.40 -18.95
N MET A 53 -12.65 1.56 -17.92
CA MET A 53 -11.38 1.30 -17.22
C MET A 53 -10.33 0.71 -18.15
N VAL A 54 -10.72 -0.27 -18.98
CA VAL A 54 -9.82 -0.91 -19.93
C VAL A 54 -9.37 0.05 -21.04
N GLU A 55 -10.28 0.87 -21.57
CA GLU A 55 -9.97 1.88 -22.59
C GLU A 55 -8.97 2.92 -22.07
N LYS A 56 -9.06 3.33 -20.79
CA LYS A 56 -8.08 4.23 -20.16
C LYS A 56 -6.67 3.65 -20.10
N VAL A 57 -6.55 2.36 -19.81
CA VAL A 57 -5.24 1.69 -19.83
C VAL A 57 -4.71 1.55 -21.27
N LEU A 58 -5.55 1.07 -22.20
CA LEU A 58 -5.15 0.82 -23.58
C LEU A 58 -4.80 2.09 -24.36
N ASN A 59 -5.63 3.12 -24.25
CA ASN A 59 -5.65 4.26 -25.17
C ASN A 59 -5.09 5.55 -24.56
N GLU A 60 -5.24 5.74 -23.24
CA GLU A 60 -4.80 6.96 -22.55
C GLU A 60 -3.45 6.79 -21.83
N GLY A 61 -2.93 5.56 -21.80
CA GLY A 61 -1.60 5.22 -21.26
C GLY A 61 -1.53 5.29 -19.73
N TYR A 62 -2.64 4.98 -19.04
CA TYR A 62 -2.63 4.77 -17.60
C TYR A 62 -2.08 3.39 -17.25
N ASP A 63 -1.27 3.31 -16.19
CA ASP A 63 -0.74 2.05 -15.69
C ASP A 63 -1.75 1.31 -14.81
N MET A 64 -2.61 2.07 -14.13
CA MET A 64 -3.64 1.53 -13.27
C MET A 64 -4.86 2.46 -13.21
N VAL A 65 -6.04 1.91 -13.40
CA VAL A 65 -7.32 2.58 -13.20
C VAL A 65 -8.02 1.93 -12.02
N VAL A 66 -8.50 2.74 -11.09
CA VAL A 66 -9.12 2.30 -9.83
C VAL A 66 -10.60 2.68 -9.86
N GLY A 67 -11.48 1.72 -9.61
CA GLY A 67 -12.92 1.97 -9.52
C GLY A 67 -13.29 2.54 -8.16
N ASP A 68 -13.57 3.84 -8.10
CA ASP A 68 -13.92 4.59 -6.91
C ASP A 68 -15.41 4.47 -6.56
N ARG A 69 -15.71 3.71 -5.51
CA ARG A 69 -17.09 3.53 -5.02
C ARG A 69 -17.55 4.69 -4.16
N LEU A 70 -16.62 5.41 -3.53
CA LEU A 70 -16.87 6.40 -2.49
C LEU A 70 -17.32 7.74 -3.06
N SER A 71 -16.89 8.09 -4.27
CA SER A 71 -17.34 9.30 -4.97
C SER A 71 -18.65 9.13 -5.74
N SER A 72 -19.31 7.96 -5.63
CA SER A 72 -20.62 7.74 -6.24
C SER A 72 -21.74 8.39 -5.41
N THR A 73 -22.78 8.91 -6.08
CA THR A 73 -23.97 9.55 -5.48
C THR A 73 -24.72 8.65 -4.51
N TYR A 74 -24.58 7.33 -4.62
CA TYR A 74 -25.21 6.36 -3.72
C TYR A 74 -24.51 6.30 -2.34
N PHE A 75 -23.20 6.60 -2.29
CA PHE A 75 -22.42 6.59 -1.06
C PHE A 75 -22.75 7.79 -0.16
N SER A 76 -23.19 8.92 -0.74
CA SER A 76 -23.72 10.05 0.04
C SER A 76 -25.00 9.72 0.80
N GLU A 77 -25.79 8.75 0.33
CA GLU A 77 -27.07 8.37 0.93
C GLU A 77 -26.92 7.25 1.98
N ASN A 78 -26.06 6.24 1.75
CA ASN A 78 -25.85 5.14 2.69
C ASN A 78 -24.55 5.26 3.52
N LYS A 79 -24.60 6.13 4.54
CA LYS A 79 -23.53 6.45 5.52
C LYS A 79 -22.97 5.27 6.36
N ARG A 80 -23.40 4.03 6.12
CA ARG A 80 -23.23 2.92 7.07
C ARG A 80 -22.02 2.01 6.78
N PHE A 81 -21.40 2.04 5.59
CA PHE A 81 -20.52 0.93 5.17
C PHE A 81 -19.01 1.19 5.05
N SER A 82 -18.48 2.41 5.20
CA SER A 82 -17.01 2.55 5.39
C SER A 82 -16.62 3.89 6.02
N ARG A 83 -16.81 4.01 7.33
CA ARG A 83 -16.01 4.93 8.17
C ARG A 83 -15.28 4.12 9.23
N SER A 84 -14.59 3.05 8.84
CA SER A 84 -13.56 2.54 9.74
C SER A 84 -12.49 3.64 9.80
N LEU A 85 -12.24 4.18 10.98
CA LEU A 85 -11.19 5.20 11.18
C LEU A 85 -9.87 4.75 10.56
N GLY A 86 -9.61 3.44 10.55
CA GLY A 86 -8.44 2.83 9.94
C GLY A 86 -8.33 3.07 8.42
N ASN A 87 -9.40 2.92 7.65
CA ASN A 87 -9.35 3.14 6.20
C ASN A 87 -9.11 4.61 5.86
N GLU A 88 -9.77 5.53 6.58
CA GLU A 88 -9.57 6.97 6.40
C GLU A 88 -8.15 7.40 6.79
N MET A 89 -7.61 6.84 7.89
CA MET A 89 -6.23 7.08 8.29
C MET A 89 -5.24 6.56 7.24
N ALA A 90 -5.41 5.33 6.78
CA ALA A 90 -4.54 4.74 5.75
C ALA A 90 -4.55 5.58 4.47
N LYS A 91 -5.74 5.98 4.01
CA LYS A 91 -5.91 6.87 2.85
C LYS A 91 -5.20 8.20 3.03
N TRP A 92 -5.43 8.87 4.15
CA TRP A 92 -4.79 10.15 4.45
C TRP A 92 -3.26 10.04 4.42
N TRP A 93 -2.71 9.01 5.05
CA TRP A 93 -1.26 8.78 5.08
C TRP A 93 -0.67 8.46 3.71
N ILE A 94 -1.32 7.63 2.90
CA ILE A 94 -0.83 7.31 1.55
C ILE A 94 -0.81 8.57 0.68
N ASN A 95 -1.90 9.34 0.70
CA ASN A 95 -1.97 10.60 -0.03
C ASN A 95 -0.91 11.60 0.45
N LEU A 96 -0.67 11.70 1.77
CA LEU A 96 0.35 12.57 2.34
C LEU A 96 1.78 12.14 1.93
N LEU A 97 2.11 10.84 2.06
CA LEU A 97 3.46 10.34 1.81
C LEU A 97 3.83 10.38 0.32
N PHE A 98 2.88 10.06 -0.56
CA PHE A 98 3.10 9.97 -2.00
C PHE A 98 2.64 11.21 -2.76
N HIS A 99 2.08 12.23 -2.09
CA HIS A 99 1.51 13.42 -2.71
C HIS A 99 0.45 13.03 -3.77
N ALA A 100 -0.43 12.10 -3.39
CA ALA A 100 -1.48 11.56 -4.24
C ALA A 100 -2.86 12.12 -3.82
N HIS A 101 -3.85 11.92 -4.68
CA HIS A 101 -5.24 12.35 -4.46
C HIS A 101 -6.20 11.19 -4.72
N LEU A 102 -5.98 10.05 -4.04
CA LEU A 102 -6.80 8.85 -4.17
C LEU A 102 -7.90 8.80 -3.11
N HIS A 103 -9.09 8.40 -3.52
CA HIS A 103 -10.32 8.33 -2.74
C HIS A 103 -10.60 6.90 -2.25
N ASP A 104 -10.50 5.87 -3.10
CA ASP A 104 -10.86 4.48 -2.78
C ASP A 104 -9.68 3.51 -3.01
N ILE A 105 -8.68 3.62 -2.14
CA ILE A 105 -7.45 2.81 -2.20
C ILE A 105 -7.69 1.31 -1.96
N LEU A 106 -8.79 0.93 -1.31
CA LEU A 106 -9.04 -0.45 -0.88
C LEU A 106 -9.99 -1.22 -1.79
N THR A 107 -10.49 -0.61 -2.88
CA THR A 107 -11.34 -1.30 -3.86
C THR A 107 -10.59 -2.44 -4.53
N GLY A 108 -11.27 -3.56 -4.81
CA GLY A 108 -10.71 -4.66 -5.61
C GLY A 108 -10.82 -4.42 -7.11
N TYR A 109 -11.59 -3.41 -7.52
CA TYR A 109 -11.90 -3.16 -8.93
C TYR A 109 -10.84 -2.28 -9.59
N ARG A 110 -9.99 -2.92 -10.39
CA ARG A 110 -8.84 -2.26 -11.03
C ARG A 110 -8.59 -2.76 -12.43
N ALA A 111 -8.32 -1.86 -13.36
CA ALA A 111 -7.68 -2.19 -14.63
C ALA A 111 -6.21 -1.82 -14.57
N MET A 112 -5.33 -2.68 -15.08
CA MET A 112 -3.87 -2.50 -15.00
C MET A 112 -3.20 -2.80 -16.33
N SER A 113 -2.12 -2.08 -16.60
CA SER A 113 -1.26 -2.31 -17.76
C SER A 113 -0.49 -3.61 -17.61
N PHE A 114 -0.15 -4.23 -18.75
CA PHE A 114 0.75 -5.39 -18.77
C PHE A 114 2.07 -5.12 -18.06
N ASP A 115 2.67 -3.95 -18.30
CA ASP A 115 3.97 -3.61 -17.73
C ASP A 115 3.87 -3.52 -16.20
N PHE A 116 2.80 -2.94 -15.65
CA PHE A 116 2.56 -2.94 -14.20
C PHE A 116 2.42 -4.36 -13.64
N VAL A 117 1.56 -5.19 -14.24
CA VAL A 117 1.26 -6.54 -13.75
C VAL A 117 2.50 -7.45 -13.76
N LYS A 118 3.29 -7.42 -14.82
CA LYS A 118 4.48 -8.29 -14.95
C LYS A 118 5.66 -7.87 -14.09
N THR A 119 5.65 -6.65 -13.57
CA THR A 119 6.72 -6.09 -12.72
C THR A 119 6.27 -5.86 -11.29
N TYR A 120 5.01 -6.16 -10.96
CA TYR A 120 4.46 -6.05 -9.63
C TYR A 120 4.90 -7.25 -8.77
N PRO A 121 5.70 -7.04 -7.70
CA PRO A 121 6.05 -8.10 -6.78
C PRO A 121 4.86 -8.34 -5.85
N THR A 122 4.06 -9.38 -6.09
CA THR A 122 2.99 -9.76 -5.15
C THR A 122 3.61 -10.38 -3.90
N LEU A 123 3.74 -9.61 -2.82
CA LEU A 123 4.45 -10.05 -1.61
C LEU A 123 3.51 -10.49 -0.50
N HIS A 124 2.35 -9.85 -0.34
CA HIS A 124 1.42 -10.18 0.72
C HIS A 124 0.33 -11.19 0.30
N PRO A 125 0.10 -12.27 1.08
CA PRO A 125 -0.93 -13.28 0.76
C PRO A 125 -2.37 -12.86 1.14
N GLY A 126 -2.54 -11.78 1.91
CA GLY A 126 -3.81 -11.39 2.54
C GLY A 126 -4.60 -10.25 1.87
N PHE A 127 -5.52 -9.64 2.63
CA PHE A 127 -6.43 -8.54 2.24
C PHE A 127 -5.78 -7.15 2.14
N GLU A 128 -4.45 -7.07 2.20
CA GLU A 128 -3.70 -5.81 2.05
C GLU A 128 -3.21 -5.61 0.62
N LEU A 129 -3.59 -6.50 -0.29
CA LEU A 129 -3.11 -6.55 -1.67
C LEU A 129 -3.39 -5.25 -2.44
N GLU A 130 -4.60 -4.72 -2.28
CA GLU A 130 -5.12 -3.52 -2.94
C GLU A 130 -4.30 -2.28 -2.56
N THR A 131 -4.04 -2.14 -1.27
CA THR A 131 -3.20 -1.08 -0.71
C THR A 131 -1.76 -1.25 -1.18
N GLU A 132 -1.21 -2.46 -1.16
CA GLU A 132 0.15 -2.73 -1.65
C GLU A 132 0.29 -2.40 -3.14
N MET A 133 -0.67 -2.78 -3.98
CA MET A 133 -0.68 -2.44 -5.41
C MET A 133 -0.63 -0.94 -5.63
N THR A 134 -1.51 -0.20 -4.94
CA THR A 134 -1.59 1.26 -5.04
C THR A 134 -0.28 1.92 -4.63
N MET A 135 0.30 1.47 -3.53
CA MET A 135 1.57 1.96 -3.04
C MET A 135 2.74 1.67 -3.97
N GLN A 136 2.81 0.45 -4.52
CA GLN A 136 3.84 0.09 -5.49
C GLN A 136 3.72 0.97 -6.73
N ALA A 137 2.51 1.18 -7.23
CA ALA A 137 2.26 2.07 -8.36
C ALA A 137 2.74 3.51 -8.06
N LEU A 138 2.40 4.05 -6.88
CA LEU A 138 2.83 5.39 -6.47
C LEU A 138 4.35 5.50 -6.30
N ASP A 139 4.99 4.52 -5.68
CA ASP A 139 6.45 4.48 -5.48
C ASP A 139 7.22 4.47 -6.81
N LYS A 140 6.68 3.72 -7.77
CA LYS A 140 7.21 3.55 -9.12
C LYS A 140 6.79 4.67 -10.08
N ARG A 141 6.04 5.67 -9.59
CA ARG A 141 5.51 6.80 -10.37
C ARG A 141 4.66 6.38 -11.56
N CYS A 142 3.95 5.27 -11.42
CA CYS A 142 2.95 4.82 -12.38
C CYS A 142 1.81 5.85 -12.50
N ARG A 143 1.22 5.96 -13.69
CA ARG A 143 0.05 6.81 -13.94
C ARG A 143 -1.21 6.11 -13.41
N ILE A 144 -1.76 6.66 -12.33
CA ILE A 144 -2.99 6.15 -11.69
C ILE A 144 -4.13 7.15 -11.91
N ILE A 145 -5.33 6.64 -12.21
CA ILE A 145 -6.56 7.43 -12.22
C ILE A 145 -7.68 6.68 -11.52
N GLU A 146 -8.54 7.42 -10.82
CA GLU A 146 -9.78 6.91 -10.26
C GLU A 146 -10.95 7.28 -11.16
N ILE A 147 -11.83 6.32 -11.40
CA ILE A 147 -13.13 6.58 -12.04
C ILE A 147 -14.26 6.28 -11.06
N PRO A 148 -15.24 7.18 -10.89
CA PRO A 148 -16.39 6.90 -10.06
C PRO A 148 -17.19 5.73 -10.62
N VAL A 149 -17.49 4.73 -9.78
CA VAL A 149 -18.30 3.56 -10.15
C VAL A 149 -19.50 3.44 -9.21
N GLN A 150 -20.68 3.13 -9.77
CA GLN A 150 -21.87 2.90 -8.96
C GLN A 150 -21.72 1.58 -8.17
N PHE A 151 -21.65 1.69 -6.85
CA PHE A 151 -21.59 0.53 -5.97
C PHE A 151 -22.98 -0.12 -5.82
N ARG A 152 -23.07 -1.43 -6.04
CA ARG A 152 -24.30 -2.20 -5.79
C ARG A 152 -24.23 -2.82 -4.40
N GLU A 153 -25.33 -2.76 -3.63
CA GLU A 153 -25.38 -3.41 -2.33
C GLU A 153 -25.31 -4.93 -2.48
N ARG A 154 -24.48 -5.56 -1.66
CA ARG A 154 -24.32 -7.02 -1.65
C ARG A 154 -25.66 -7.68 -1.25
N PRO A 155 -26.06 -8.81 -1.86
CA PRO A 155 -27.28 -9.53 -1.48
C PRO A 155 -27.36 -9.82 0.02
N ALA A 156 -28.57 -9.72 0.59
CA ALA A 156 -28.81 -9.92 2.02
C ALA A 156 -28.36 -11.33 2.46
N GLY A 157 -27.46 -11.40 3.45
CA GLY A 157 -26.96 -12.67 4.03
C GLY A 157 -25.44 -12.77 4.18
N SER A 158 -24.67 -11.80 3.68
CA SER A 158 -23.22 -11.75 3.91
C SER A 158 -22.91 -10.87 5.13
N PHE A 159 -22.45 -11.47 6.23
CA PHE A 159 -21.92 -10.73 7.36
C PHE A 159 -20.47 -10.31 7.08
N SER A 160 -20.21 -9.00 7.11
CA SER A 160 -18.85 -8.47 7.12
C SER A 160 -18.18 -8.88 8.43
N LYS A 161 -17.17 -9.73 8.37
CA LYS A 161 -16.40 -10.23 9.52
C LYS A 161 -15.38 -9.19 10.04
N MET A 162 -15.75 -7.91 10.12
CA MET A 162 -14.84 -6.86 10.61
C MET A 162 -15.13 -6.49 12.07
N LYS A 163 -14.08 -6.51 12.91
CA LYS A 163 -14.13 -6.18 14.33
C LYS A 163 -13.36 -4.85 14.55
N PRO A 164 -14.05 -3.73 14.84
CA PRO A 164 -13.48 -2.38 14.82
C PRO A 164 -12.24 -2.14 15.69
N PHE A 165 -12.07 -2.88 16.79
CA PHE A 165 -11.03 -2.62 17.79
C PHE A 165 -9.74 -3.44 17.58
N SER A 166 -9.81 -4.65 17.02
CA SER A 166 -8.58 -5.39 16.62
C SER A 166 -7.98 -4.84 15.34
N ASP A 167 -8.81 -4.21 14.49
CA ASP A 167 -8.38 -3.64 13.21
C ASP A 167 -7.54 -2.36 13.40
N GLY A 168 -7.73 -1.60 14.49
CA GLY A 168 -6.94 -0.38 14.75
C GLY A 168 -5.45 -0.64 14.97
N LEU A 169 -5.09 -1.68 15.74
CA LEU A 169 -3.69 -2.08 15.95
C LEU A 169 -3.10 -2.71 14.68
N GLY A 170 -3.93 -3.45 13.93
CA GLY A 170 -3.59 -3.94 12.59
C GLY A 170 -3.23 -2.81 11.66
N VAL A 171 -4.07 -1.78 11.55
CA VAL A 171 -3.83 -0.60 10.72
C VAL A 171 -2.58 0.17 11.16
N ALA A 172 -2.35 0.33 12.46
CA ALA A 172 -1.12 0.96 12.96
C ALA A 172 0.13 0.15 12.60
N LYS A 173 0.05 -1.18 12.65
CA LYS A 173 1.13 -2.08 12.21
C LYS A 173 1.34 -2.01 10.70
N SER A 174 0.27 -2.04 9.92
CA SER A 174 0.34 -1.89 8.46
C SER A 174 0.97 -0.54 8.12
N PHE A 175 0.57 0.55 8.80
CA PHE A 175 1.20 1.87 8.70
C PHE A 175 2.69 1.84 9.07
N TYR A 176 3.07 1.22 10.19
CA TYR A 176 4.47 1.10 10.59
C TYR A 176 5.32 0.41 9.51
N VAL A 177 4.87 -0.75 9.02
CA VAL A 177 5.53 -1.50 7.95
C VAL A 177 5.57 -0.68 6.66
N MET A 178 4.51 0.08 6.40
CA MET A 178 4.34 0.91 5.22
C MET A 178 5.36 2.05 5.15
N VAL A 179 5.42 2.93 6.15
CA VAL A 179 6.30 4.11 6.12
C VAL A 179 7.76 3.69 6.21
N SER A 180 8.07 2.70 7.06
CA SER A 180 9.43 2.18 7.20
C SER A 180 9.98 1.57 5.90
N ARG A 181 9.12 0.99 5.05
CA ARG A 181 9.51 0.39 3.77
C ARG A 181 9.69 1.40 2.64
N PHE A 182 8.73 2.32 2.47
CA PHE A 182 8.71 3.21 1.30
C PHE A 182 9.42 4.55 1.52
N ARG A 183 9.46 5.04 2.77
CA ARG A 183 10.09 6.31 3.17
C ARG A 183 10.90 6.16 4.47
N PRO A 184 11.90 5.26 4.51
CA PRO A 184 12.66 4.94 5.72
C PRO A 184 13.33 6.17 6.36
N VAL A 185 13.92 7.07 5.57
CA VAL A 185 14.63 8.26 6.09
C VAL A 185 13.69 9.17 6.89
N ILE A 186 12.47 9.41 6.40
CA ILE A 186 11.49 10.25 7.11
C ILE A 186 11.07 9.58 8.42
N PHE A 187 10.79 8.27 8.36
CA PHE A 187 10.32 7.51 9.52
C PHE A 187 11.38 7.44 10.63
N PHE A 188 12.55 6.89 10.32
CA PHE A 188 13.62 6.74 11.31
C PHE A 188 14.27 8.07 11.67
N GLY A 189 14.25 9.05 10.75
CA GLY A 189 14.67 10.42 11.03
C GLY A 189 13.80 11.13 12.06
N LEU A 190 12.47 10.94 12.00
CA LEU A 190 11.55 11.49 13.01
C LEU A 190 11.73 10.84 14.38
N ILE A 191 11.96 9.51 14.42
CA ILE A 191 12.32 8.81 15.66
C ILE A 191 13.65 9.33 16.22
N ALA A 192 14.66 9.48 15.36
CA ALA A 192 15.96 10.00 15.76
C ALA A 192 15.86 11.44 16.29
N PHE A 193 15.06 12.28 15.64
CA PHE A 193 14.81 13.65 16.08
C PHE A 193 14.19 13.69 17.49
N ILE A 194 13.17 12.89 17.77
CA ILE A 194 12.56 12.81 19.10
C ILE A 194 13.59 12.32 20.14
N LEU A 195 14.38 11.30 19.81
CA LEU A 195 15.40 10.76 20.71
C LEU A 195 16.52 11.77 21.00
N PHE A 196 16.96 12.53 19.99
CA PHE A 196 17.95 13.60 20.18
C PHE A 196 17.36 14.77 20.99
N ALA A 197 16.12 15.17 20.75
CA ALA A 197 15.45 16.19 21.54
C ALA A 197 15.31 15.77 23.02
N ALA A 198 14.94 14.50 23.27
CA ALA A 198 14.89 13.94 24.61
C ALA A 198 16.28 13.88 25.27
N ALA A 199 17.31 13.46 24.54
CA ALA A 199 18.70 13.44 25.02
C ALA A 199 19.18 14.84 25.44
N ILE A 200 18.93 15.85 24.60
CA ILE A 200 19.25 17.25 24.90
C ILE A 200 18.50 17.71 26.15
N GLY A 201 17.21 17.42 26.26
CA GLY A 201 16.41 17.76 27.44
C GLY A 201 16.94 17.14 28.73
N LEU A 202 17.30 15.86 28.70
CA LEU A 202 17.91 15.16 29.83
C LEU A 202 19.29 15.72 30.20
N TRP A 203 20.11 16.10 29.22
CA TRP A 203 21.40 16.72 29.50
C TRP A 203 21.30 18.12 30.05
N ILE A 204 20.35 18.93 29.58
CA ILE A 204 20.09 20.26 30.16
C ILE A 204 19.64 20.10 31.61
N TRP A 205 18.64 19.26 31.85
CA TRP A 205 18.10 19.06 33.20
C TRP A 205 19.12 18.45 34.15
N GLY A 206 19.76 17.34 33.75
CA GLY A 206 20.79 16.68 34.53
C GLY A 206 22.02 17.55 34.75
N GLY A 207 22.41 18.38 33.78
CA GLY A 207 23.53 19.32 33.92
C GLY A 207 23.27 20.42 34.95
N VAL A 208 22.07 21.02 34.92
CA VAL A 208 21.64 22.02 35.92
C VAL A 208 21.54 21.38 37.30
N ALA A 209 20.89 20.22 37.41
CA ALA A 209 20.72 19.52 38.68
C ALA A 209 22.05 19.04 39.28
N PHE A 210 22.96 18.51 38.46
CA PHE A 210 24.29 18.09 38.88
C PHE A 210 25.10 19.27 39.43
N GLY A 211 25.04 20.44 38.78
CA GLY A 211 25.70 21.65 39.24
C GLY A 211 25.17 22.21 40.57
N CYS A 212 23.90 21.93 40.92
CA CYS A 212 23.26 22.42 42.14
C CYS A 212 23.30 21.44 43.32
N LEU A 213 23.10 20.14 43.06
CA LEU A 213 22.84 19.13 44.10
C LEU A 213 23.97 18.10 44.23
N ASN A 214 24.79 17.93 43.19
CA ASN A 214 25.95 17.05 43.14
C ASN A 214 25.69 15.61 43.62
N THR A 215 24.49 15.08 43.33
CA THR A 215 24.03 13.74 43.73
C THR A 215 24.29 12.68 42.65
N ILE A 216 24.51 11.43 43.08
CA ILE A 216 24.71 10.26 42.19
C ILE A 216 23.52 10.05 41.23
N SER A 217 22.31 10.46 41.64
CA SER A 217 21.09 10.40 40.82
C SER A 217 21.24 11.13 39.48
N GLU A 218 21.91 12.30 39.47
CA GLU A 218 22.01 13.15 38.29
C GLU A 218 22.99 12.59 37.25
N THR A 219 24.00 11.83 37.70
CA THR A 219 24.89 11.09 36.80
C THR A 219 24.12 10.05 35.98
N PHE A 220 23.11 9.39 36.56
CA PHE A 220 22.26 8.45 35.83
C PHE A 220 21.39 9.15 34.77
N VAL A 221 20.95 10.38 35.02
CA VAL A 221 20.20 11.19 34.05
C VAL A 221 21.08 11.52 32.84
N LEU A 222 22.33 11.91 33.07
CA LEU A 222 23.29 12.21 32.00
C LEU A 222 23.62 10.96 31.16
N ILE A 223 23.80 9.81 31.80
CA ILE A 223 23.97 8.51 31.12
C ILE A 223 22.72 8.16 30.31
N GLY A 224 21.52 8.36 30.87
CA GLY A 224 20.25 8.18 30.16
C GLY A 224 20.17 9.02 28.89
N GLY A 225 20.58 10.29 28.95
CA GLY A 225 20.67 11.17 27.77
C GLY A 225 21.64 10.63 26.71
N ALA A 226 22.80 10.10 27.11
CA ALA A 226 23.76 9.50 26.19
C ALA A 226 23.21 8.23 25.51
N LEU A 227 22.48 7.38 26.25
CA LEU A 227 21.81 6.21 25.69
C LEU A 227 20.71 6.61 24.70
N CYS A 228 19.91 7.64 25.01
CA CYS A 228 18.92 8.18 24.08
C CYS A 228 19.57 8.69 22.79
N ALA A 229 20.67 9.45 22.89
CA ALA A 229 21.40 9.93 21.72
C ALA A 229 21.99 8.78 20.88
N LEU A 230 22.53 7.75 21.53
CA LEU A 230 23.05 6.55 20.85
C LEU A 230 21.94 5.81 20.10
N CYS A 231 20.77 5.62 20.71
CA CYS A 231 19.59 5.06 20.03
C CYS A 231 19.15 5.93 18.85
N GLY A 232 19.20 7.26 18.98
CA GLY A 232 18.94 8.20 17.89
C GLY A 232 19.89 8.00 16.71
N PHE A 233 21.19 7.83 16.97
CA PHE A 233 22.19 7.55 15.94
C PHE A 233 21.93 6.22 15.22
N PHE A 234 21.64 5.15 15.98
CA PHE A 234 21.27 3.86 15.39
C PHE A 234 20.02 3.96 14.51
N SER A 235 19.01 4.73 14.93
CA SER A 235 17.82 4.99 14.12
C SER A 235 18.18 5.62 12.77
N VAL A 236 19.04 6.66 12.75
CA VAL A 236 19.52 7.28 11.51
C VAL A 236 20.25 6.28 10.62
N ALA A 237 21.14 5.45 11.19
CA ALA A 237 21.89 4.44 10.45
C ALA A 237 20.95 3.41 9.79
N VAL A 238 19.96 2.90 10.53
CA VAL A 238 18.92 1.99 10.01
C VAL A 238 18.14 2.66 8.89
N GLY A 239 17.73 3.92 9.08
CA GLY A 239 17.05 4.71 8.05
C GLY A 239 17.86 4.84 6.75
N ALA A 240 19.17 5.07 6.85
CA ALA A 240 20.06 5.18 5.70
C ALA A 240 20.22 3.84 4.95
N VAL A 241 20.42 2.74 5.68
CA VAL A 241 20.55 1.39 5.08
C VAL A 241 19.27 0.99 4.36
N LEU A 242 18.10 1.17 4.99
CA LEU A 242 16.82 0.85 4.37
C LEU A 242 16.54 1.74 3.14
N ASN A 243 16.95 3.01 3.19
CA ASN A 243 16.83 3.90 2.04
C ASN A 243 17.68 3.43 0.85
N MET A 244 18.89 2.94 1.12
CA MET A 244 19.75 2.38 0.08
C MET A 244 19.11 1.15 -0.56
N GLN A 245 18.52 0.25 0.23
CA GLN A 245 17.79 -0.91 -0.28
C GLN A 245 16.56 -0.50 -1.11
N ALA A 246 15.78 0.47 -0.63
CA ALA A 246 14.63 0.99 -1.36
C ALA A 246 15.05 1.61 -2.71
N LYS A 247 16.17 2.36 -2.74
CA LYS A 247 16.73 2.91 -3.97
C LYS A 247 17.14 1.81 -4.96
N HIS A 248 17.85 0.79 -4.50
CA HIS A 248 18.24 -0.35 -5.34
C HIS A 248 17.02 -1.09 -5.90
N ALA A 249 15.96 -1.26 -5.11
CA ALA A 249 14.72 -1.88 -5.56
C ALA A 249 14.04 -1.06 -6.69
N ARG A 250 14.02 0.27 -6.57
CA ARG A 250 13.49 1.17 -7.62
C ARG A 250 14.33 1.13 -8.90
N GLU A 251 15.65 1.14 -8.77
CA GLU A 251 16.55 1.02 -9.93
C GLU A 251 16.34 -0.31 -10.66
N LYS A 252 16.29 -1.41 -9.91
CA LYS A 252 16.01 -2.74 -10.47
C LYS A 252 14.66 -2.77 -11.18
N TYR A 253 13.61 -2.19 -10.60
CA TYR A 253 12.30 -2.11 -11.24
C TYR A 253 12.36 -1.43 -12.61
N ILE A 254 13.05 -0.28 -12.72
CA ILE A 254 13.19 0.44 -13.99
C ILE A 254 13.92 -0.42 -15.03
N VAL A 255 14.99 -1.11 -14.62
CA VAL A 255 15.73 -2.02 -15.50
C VAL A 255 14.84 -3.18 -15.96
N ASP A 256 14.11 -3.80 -15.03
CA ASP A 256 13.20 -4.91 -15.34
C ASP A 256 12.10 -4.46 -16.32
N CYS A 257 11.48 -3.29 -16.10
CA CYS A 257 10.54 -2.67 -17.04
C CYS A 257 11.15 -2.55 -18.44
N ASN A 258 12.35 -1.97 -18.56
CA ASN A 258 13.02 -1.81 -19.85
C ASN A 258 13.26 -3.16 -20.54
N ILE A 259 13.69 -4.18 -19.79
CA ILE A 259 13.90 -5.53 -20.32
C ILE A 259 12.58 -6.14 -20.79
N PHE A 260 11.50 -6.01 -20.02
CA PHE A 260 10.18 -6.53 -20.40
C PHE A 260 9.63 -5.82 -21.64
N THR A 261 9.75 -4.50 -21.73
CA THR A 261 9.34 -3.73 -22.90
C THR A 261 10.12 -4.16 -24.15
N LEU A 262 11.42 -4.41 -24.03
CA LEU A 262 12.24 -4.93 -25.13
C LEU A 262 11.76 -6.31 -25.60
N LYS A 263 11.60 -7.27 -24.67
CA LYS A 263 11.09 -8.61 -24.97
C LYS A 263 9.70 -8.58 -25.60
N ARG A 264 8.81 -7.71 -25.11
CA ARG A 264 7.46 -7.56 -25.68
C ARG A 264 7.50 -7.03 -27.11
N LYS A 265 8.41 -6.10 -27.42
CA LYS A 265 8.62 -5.62 -28.80
C LYS A 265 9.17 -6.70 -29.72
N GLU A 266 10.02 -7.60 -29.22
CA GLU A 266 10.52 -8.76 -29.98
C GLU A 266 9.40 -9.76 -30.25
N MET A 267 8.60 -10.11 -29.25
CA MET A 267 7.47 -11.04 -29.40
C MET A 267 6.42 -10.52 -30.40
N LYS A 268 6.14 -9.20 -30.45
CA LYS A 268 5.20 -8.62 -31.42
C LYS A 268 5.74 -8.55 -32.86
N LYS A 269 7.04 -8.78 -33.07
CA LYS A 269 7.66 -8.81 -34.40
C LYS A 269 7.74 -10.22 -34.99
N SER A 270 7.59 -11.26 -34.17
CA SER A 270 7.52 -12.66 -34.58
C SER A 270 6.10 -13.08 -34.90
#